data_AF-K1UMJ0-F1
#
_entry.id   AF-K1UMJ0-F1
#
_cell.length_a   1.000
_cell.length_b   1.000
_cell.length_c   1.000
_cell.angle_alpha   90.00
_cell.angle_beta   90.00
_cell.angle_gamma   90.00
#
_symmetry.space_group_name_H-M   'P 1'
#
loop_
_entity.id
_entity.type
_entity.pdbx_description
1 polymer ?
#
loop_
_entity_poly.entity_id
_entity_poly.type
_entity_poly.pdbx_seq_one_letter_code
_entity_poly.pdbx_strand_id
1 'polypeptide(L)'
;GGFGGFSGGGFSMEDIFSQFGDIFGGHFGGGFRSSSSGGRRVNRGTDIRVKVRLTLQEVANGVTKKLKITKTIACDKCGGTGARDANAYSTCSTCNGTGYVTRVENTFFGRMQTQGVCPTCGGAGKVITAPCDKCKGEGTLRGDEVVEIQIPAGVGEGMVLTVSGKGNAARHGGVNGDLQVLI
;
A
#
# COMPACT_ATOMS: atom_id res chain seq x y z
N GLY A 1 51.91 -31.97 43.92
CA GLY A 1 51.56 -31.97 42.49
C GLY A 1 50.79 -30.70 42.21
N GLY A 2 51.26 -29.90 41.25
CA GLY A 2 50.63 -28.62 40.91
C GLY A 2 49.48 -28.74 39.91
N PHE A 3 48.79 -27.62 39.72
CA PHE A 3 48.61 -26.97 38.43
C PHE A 3 48.20 -25.50 38.68
N GLY A 4 48.88 -24.55 38.01
CA GLY A 4 48.59 -23.11 38.05
C GLY A 4 47.19 -22.80 37.52
N GLY A 5 46.54 -21.70 37.90
CA GLY A 5 47.02 -20.33 37.97
C GLY A 5 46.32 -19.57 36.85
N PHE A 6 45.56 -18.53 37.19
CA PHE A 6 45.44 -17.27 36.44
C PHE A 6 44.42 -16.36 37.16
N SER A 7 44.85 -15.13 37.43
CA SER A 7 44.13 -14.08 38.13
C SER A 7 42.91 -13.59 37.35
N GLY A 8 41.75 -13.50 38.00
CA GLY A 8 40.60 -12.76 37.48
C GLY A 8 40.85 -11.25 37.57
N GLY A 9 41.17 -10.65 36.42
CA GLY A 9 41.12 -9.20 36.21
C GLY A 9 39.71 -8.76 35.84
N GLY A 10 39.27 -7.63 36.40
CA GLY A 10 37.96 -7.04 36.13
C GLY A 10 37.82 -6.61 34.68
N PHE A 11 36.70 -6.96 34.06
CA PHE A 11 36.32 -6.48 32.75
C PHE A 11 35.57 -5.15 32.91
N SER A 12 36.18 -4.06 32.46
CA SER A 12 35.55 -2.74 32.41
C SER A 12 34.58 -2.65 31.22
N MET A 13 33.55 -1.84 31.37
CA MET A 13 32.48 -1.65 30.37
C MET A 13 32.99 -1.02 29.07
N GLU A 14 34.19 -0.42 29.07
CA GLU A 14 34.86 0.09 27.88
C GLU A 14 35.38 -1.01 26.93
N ASP A 15 35.72 -2.21 27.42
CA ASP A 15 36.22 -3.33 26.58
C ASP A 15 35.10 -4.08 25.84
N ILE A 16 33.86 -3.99 26.32
CA ILE A 16 32.70 -4.53 25.60
C ILE A 16 32.37 -3.66 24.36
N PHE A 17 32.60 -2.35 24.44
CA PHE A 17 32.32 -1.44 23.32
C PHE A 17 33.38 -1.50 22.21
N SER A 18 34.64 -1.78 22.55
CA SER A 18 35.70 -1.99 21.54
C SER A 18 35.55 -3.34 20.83
N GLN A 19 35.13 -4.40 21.54
CA GLN A 19 34.91 -5.72 20.93
C GLN A 19 33.63 -5.79 20.06
N PHE A 20 32.66 -4.90 20.29
CA PHE A 20 31.54 -4.68 19.38
C PHE A 20 31.84 -3.69 18.24
N GLY A 21 32.97 -2.97 18.27
CA GLY A 21 33.39 -2.07 17.18
C GLY A 21 33.91 -2.82 15.95
N ASP A 22 34.62 -3.94 16.15
CA ASP A 22 35.23 -4.71 15.06
C ASP A 22 34.28 -5.74 14.41
N ILE A 23 33.09 -5.97 14.97
CA ILE A 23 32.05 -6.84 14.38
C ILE A 23 31.15 -6.09 13.37
N PHE A 24 31.21 -4.75 13.33
CA PHE A 24 30.45 -3.92 12.37
C PHE A 24 31.32 -3.37 11.22
N GLY A 25 32.56 -3.82 11.10
CA GLY A 25 33.55 -3.27 10.16
C GLY A 25 33.82 -4.08 8.89
N GLY A 26 33.37 -5.33 8.79
CA GLY A 26 33.72 -6.12 7.60
C GLY A 26 33.07 -7.49 7.53
N HIS A 27 32.27 -7.70 6.49
CA HIS A 27 32.11 -9.00 5.85
C HIS A 27 31.24 -10.05 6.57
N PHE A 28 30.00 -9.70 6.94
CA PHE A 28 28.91 -10.69 7.04
C PHE A 28 27.66 -10.21 6.31
N GLY A 29 27.57 -10.64 5.04
CA GLY A 29 26.40 -10.48 4.18
C GLY A 29 25.23 -11.33 4.70
N GLY A 30 24.38 -10.71 5.50
CA GLY A 30 23.08 -11.23 5.90
C GLY A 30 22.13 -10.06 6.01
N GLY A 31 21.73 -9.53 4.86
CA GLY A 31 20.94 -8.32 4.73
C GLY A 31 19.61 -8.42 5.45
N PHE A 32 19.59 -8.04 6.73
CA PHE A 32 18.41 -7.52 7.39
C PHE A 32 18.04 -6.23 6.68
N ARG A 33 17.30 -6.38 5.58
CA ARG A 33 16.46 -5.33 5.02
C ARG A 33 15.47 -4.98 6.12
N SER A 34 15.87 -4.06 7.00
CA SER A 34 14.96 -3.29 7.83
C SER A 34 13.95 -2.71 6.86
N SER A 35 12.80 -3.38 6.77
CA SER A 35 11.74 -3.01 5.85
C SER A 35 11.29 -1.65 6.33
N SER A 36 11.68 -0.62 5.57
CA SER A 36 11.08 0.70 5.64
C SER A 36 9.59 0.56 5.31
N SER A 37 8.80 0.18 6.31
CA SER A 37 7.35 0.06 6.24
C SER A 37 6.70 1.18 7.04
N GLY A 38 7.31 2.38 6.97
CA GLY A 38 6.72 3.64 7.39
C GLY A 38 6.02 4.38 6.25
N GLY A 39 5.84 3.72 5.09
CA GLY A 39 5.09 4.27 3.98
C GLY A 39 3.61 4.40 4.35
N ARG A 40 3.07 5.62 4.27
CA ARG A 40 1.63 5.89 4.37
C ARG A 40 0.92 4.92 3.42
N ARG A 41 0.18 3.94 3.96
CA ARG A 41 -0.54 2.97 3.12
C ARG A 41 -1.52 3.75 2.26
N VAL A 42 -1.19 3.91 0.98
CA VAL A 42 -2.09 4.51 0.03
C VAL A 42 -3.19 3.48 -0.22
N ASN A 43 -4.44 3.85 0.07
CA ASN A 43 -5.57 2.97 -0.24
C ASN A 43 -5.53 2.64 -1.73
N ARG A 44 -5.49 1.35 -2.07
CA ARG A 44 -5.52 0.90 -3.46
C ARG A 44 -6.89 0.34 -3.79
N GLY A 45 -7.39 0.67 -4.96
CA GLY A 45 -8.61 0.09 -5.51
C GLY A 45 -8.38 -1.37 -5.90
N THR A 46 -9.46 -2.12 -6.03
CA THR A 46 -9.36 -3.53 -6.43
C THR A 46 -9.10 -3.66 -7.92
N ASP A 47 -8.34 -4.67 -8.29
CA ASP A 47 -8.13 -5.01 -9.69
C ASP A 47 -9.42 -5.58 -10.32
N ILE A 48 -9.57 -5.41 -11.63
CA ILE A 48 -10.70 -5.91 -12.41
C ILE A 48 -10.16 -6.93 -13.40
N ARG A 49 -10.85 -8.06 -13.58
CA ARG A 49 -10.48 -9.06 -14.59
C ARG A 49 -11.58 -9.21 -15.63
N VAL A 50 -11.23 -9.07 -16.90
CA VAL A 50 -12.15 -9.21 -18.04
C VAL A 50 -11.60 -10.26 -18.99
N LYS A 51 -12.48 -11.13 -19.49
CA LYS A 51 -12.16 -12.11 -20.54
C LYS A 51 -12.51 -11.53 -21.89
N VAL A 52 -11.58 -11.56 -22.84
CA VAL A 52 -11.78 -11.05 -24.20
C VAL A 52 -11.57 -12.18 -25.18
N ARG A 53 -12.57 -12.46 -26.00
CA ARG A 53 -12.43 -13.42 -27.09
C ARG A 53 -11.78 -12.73 -28.29
N LEU A 54 -10.76 -13.36 -28.83
CA LEU A 54 -10.07 -12.94 -30.04
C LEU A 54 -10.24 -14.00 -31.13
N THR A 55 -10.27 -13.55 -32.37
CA THR A 55 -10.20 -14.43 -33.54
C THR A 55 -8.75 -14.76 -33.88
N LEU A 56 -8.50 -15.87 -34.59
CA LEU A 56 -7.15 -16.25 -35.03
C LEU A 56 -6.47 -15.15 -35.85
N GLN A 57 -7.24 -14.44 -36.67
CA GLN A 57 -6.72 -13.32 -37.47
C GLN A 57 -6.31 -12.12 -36.61
N GLU A 58 -7.09 -11.81 -35.56
CA GLU A 58 -6.75 -10.76 -34.59
C GLU A 58 -5.49 -11.11 -33.79
N VAL A 59 -5.32 -12.39 -33.43
CA VAL A 59 -4.11 -12.88 -32.74
C VAL A 59 -2.88 -12.81 -33.65
N ALA A 60 -3.02 -13.14 -34.93
CA ALA A 60 -1.90 -13.13 -35.88
C ALA A 60 -1.40 -11.72 -36.22
N ASN A 61 -2.30 -10.74 -36.31
CA ASN A 61 -1.96 -9.37 -36.72
C ASN A 61 -1.83 -8.38 -35.55
N GLY A 62 -2.32 -8.75 -34.36
CA GLY A 62 -2.58 -7.79 -33.29
C GLY A 62 -3.83 -6.95 -33.57
N VAL A 63 -4.46 -6.44 -32.50
CA VAL A 63 -5.69 -5.65 -32.62
C VAL A 63 -5.79 -4.61 -31.51
N THR A 64 -6.37 -3.46 -31.83
CA THR A 64 -6.79 -2.48 -30.82
C THR A 64 -8.28 -2.64 -30.56
N LYS A 65 -8.66 -3.03 -29.34
CA LYS A 65 -10.08 -3.20 -28.94
C LYS A 65 -10.47 -2.14 -27.93
N LYS A 66 -11.70 -1.61 -28.08
CA LYS A 66 -12.35 -0.74 -27.09
C LYS A 66 -13.28 -1.58 -26.24
N LEU A 67 -12.98 -1.69 -24.96
CA LEU A 67 -13.80 -2.43 -23.99
C LEU A 67 -14.59 -1.44 -23.14
N LYS A 68 -15.92 -1.58 -23.13
CA LYS A 68 -16.77 -0.88 -22.17
C LYS A 68 -16.84 -1.70 -20.89
N ILE A 69 -16.34 -1.15 -19.79
CA ILE A 69 -16.28 -1.82 -18.49
C ILE A 69 -17.08 -1.03 -17.47
N THR A 70 -18.04 -1.68 -16.83
CA THR A 70 -18.73 -1.13 -15.66
C THR A 70 -17.88 -1.34 -14.43
N LYS A 71 -17.49 -0.25 -13.78
CA LYS A 71 -16.60 -0.28 -12.62
C LYS A 71 -16.90 0.83 -11.63
N THR A 72 -16.21 0.78 -10.49
CA THR A 72 -16.20 1.89 -9.55
C THR A 72 -15.23 2.96 -10.07
N ILE A 73 -15.75 4.14 -10.40
CA ILE A 73 -14.99 5.30 -10.85
C ILE A 73 -14.85 6.33 -9.72
N ALA A 74 -13.86 7.20 -9.80
CA ALA A 74 -13.74 8.34 -8.89
C ALA A 74 -14.93 9.28 -9.10
N CYS A 75 -15.48 9.82 -8.01
CA CYS A 75 -16.53 10.82 -8.10
C CYS A 75 -15.97 12.07 -8.78
N ASP A 76 -16.56 12.45 -9.91
CA ASP A 76 -16.22 13.64 -10.69
C ASP A 76 -16.38 14.94 -9.90
N LYS A 77 -17.43 15.05 -9.06
CA LYS A 77 -17.71 16.27 -8.27
C LYS A 77 -16.61 16.57 -7.24
N CYS A 78 -16.05 15.55 -6.59
CA CYS A 78 -15.04 15.73 -5.53
C CYS A 78 -13.66 15.16 -5.89
N GLY A 79 -13.47 14.72 -7.14
CA GLY A 79 -12.20 14.14 -7.61
C GLY A 79 -11.75 12.89 -6.84
N GLY A 80 -12.66 12.07 -6.33
CA GLY A 80 -12.29 10.86 -5.57
C GLY A 80 -12.16 11.04 -4.06
N THR A 81 -12.23 12.27 -3.55
CA THR A 81 -11.88 12.59 -2.15
C THR A 81 -12.99 12.30 -1.15
N GLY A 82 -14.24 12.33 -1.59
CA GLY A 82 -15.44 12.13 -0.76
C GLY A 82 -15.91 13.39 -0.02
N ALA A 83 -15.11 14.46 0.06
CA ALA A 83 -15.50 15.70 0.70
C ALA A 83 -16.18 16.65 -0.30
N ARG A 84 -17.02 17.57 0.20
CA ARG A 84 -17.68 18.58 -0.62
C ARG A 84 -16.68 19.52 -1.31
N ASP A 85 -15.64 19.91 -0.59
CA ASP A 85 -14.57 20.81 -1.03
C ASP A 85 -13.30 20.60 -0.18
N ALA A 86 -12.27 21.42 -0.40
CA ALA A 86 -10.99 21.33 0.31
C ALA A 86 -11.07 21.77 1.79
N ASN A 87 -12.07 22.58 2.17
CA ASN A 87 -12.28 23.06 3.54
C ASN A 87 -13.22 22.15 4.35
N ALA A 88 -13.89 21.20 3.69
CA ALA A 88 -14.76 20.19 4.27
C ALA A 88 -13.98 19.06 4.99
N TYR A 89 -12.84 19.40 5.60
CA TYR A 89 -12.01 18.52 6.40
C TYR A 89 -11.72 19.14 7.75
N SER A 90 -11.67 18.30 8.79
CA SER A 90 -11.10 18.67 10.09
C SER A 90 -9.99 17.69 10.48
N THR A 91 -9.07 18.18 11.29
CA THR A 91 -8.02 17.34 11.87
C THR A 91 -8.65 16.24 12.71
N CYS A 92 -8.22 15.00 12.52
CA CYS A 92 -8.72 13.88 13.31
C CYS A 92 -8.31 14.06 14.77
N SER A 93 -9.28 14.18 15.68
CA SER A 93 -9.03 14.35 17.12
C SER A 93 -8.40 13.12 17.78
N THR A 94 -8.63 11.93 17.23
CA THR A 94 -8.08 10.68 17.79
C THR A 94 -6.58 10.54 17.58
N CYS A 95 -6.05 11.03 16.46
CA CYS A 95 -4.62 10.93 16.14
C CYS A 95 -3.93 12.30 16.02
N ASN A 96 -4.64 13.39 16.27
CA ASN A 96 -4.15 14.76 16.14
C ASN A 96 -3.43 15.04 14.80
N GLY A 97 -3.97 14.51 13.70
CA GLY A 97 -3.38 14.69 12.36
C GLY A 97 -2.32 13.68 11.95
N THR A 98 -1.80 12.87 12.89
CA THR A 98 -0.69 11.95 12.60
C THR A 98 -1.10 10.74 11.75
N GLY A 99 -2.39 10.38 11.75
CA GLY A 99 -2.90 9.19 11.04
C GLY A 99 -2.68 7.86 11.77
N TYR A 100 -1.91 7.86 12.86
CA TYR A 100 -1.58 6.66 13.65
C TYR A 100 -1.93 6.87 15.13
N VAL A 101 -2.20 5.78 15.83
CA VAL A 101 -2.46 5.77 17.27
C VAL A 101 -1.52 4.77 17.94
N THR A 102 -0.89 5.17 19.04
CA THR A 102 -0.06 4.27 19.84
C THR A 102 -0.96 3.48 20.78
N ARG A 103 -0.98 2.16 20.63
CA ARG A 103 -1.63 1.24 21.57
C ARG A 103 -0.58 0.70 22.53
N VAL A 104 -0.87 0.80 23.82
CA VAL A 104 -0.03 0.23 24.87
C VAL A 104 -0.76 -0.97 25.44
N GLU A 105 -0.18 -2.14 25.23
CA GLU A 105 -0.75 -3.41 25.70
C GLU A 105 0.17 -3.98 26.79
N ASN A 106 -0.44 -4.41 27.90
CA ASN A 106 0.27 -5.08 28.98
C ASN A 106 0.39 -6.56 28.64
N THR A 107 1.63 -7.03 28.46
CA THR A 107 1.95 -8.43 28.20
C THR A 107 2.66 -9.04 29.39
N PHE A 108 2.79 -10.37 29.41
CA PHE A 108 3.56 -11.10 30.43
C PHE A 108 5.04 -10.63 30.52
N PHE A 109 5.58 -10.00 29.48
CA PHE A 109 6.94 -9.44 29.42
C PHE A 109 7.02 -7.94 29.73
N GLY A 110 5.91 -7.32 30.13
CA GLY A 110 5.82 -5.88 30.42
C GLY A 110 4.98 -5.11 29.41
N ARG A 111 5.19 -3.78 29.37
CA ARG A 111 4.40 -2.86 28.53
C ARG A 111 4.96 -2.85 27.11
N MET A 112 4.21 -3.40 26.17
CA MET A 112 4.53 -3.33 24.74
C MET A 112 3.78 -2.14 24.12
N GLN A 113 4.49 -1.30 23.37
CA GLN A 113 3.88 -0.23 22.58
C GLN A 113 3.85 -0.65 21.11
N THR A 114 2.67 -0.60 20.50
CA THR A 114 2.50 -0.85 19.06
C THR A 114 1.85 0.35 18.40
N GLN A 115 2.33 0.70 17.21
CA GLN A 115 1.71 1.75 16.41
C GLN A 115 0.66 1.13 15.49
N GLY A 116 -0.61 1.54 15.65
CA GLY A 116 -1.72 1.15 14.80
C GLY A 116 -2.16 2.28 13.89
N VAL A 117 -2.78 1.95 12.76
CA VAL A 117 -3.51 2.95 11.94
C VAL A 117 -4.68 3.49 12.75
N CYS A 118 -4.89 4.81 12.73
CA CYS A 118 -5.99 5.45 13.43
C CYS A 118 -7.34 4.94 12.88
N PRO A 119 -8.22 4.34 13.71
CA PRO A 119 -9.49 3.77 13.24
C PRO A 119 -10.47 4.84 12.75
N THR A 120 -10.40 6.05 13.30
CA THR A 120 -11.31 7.16 13.00
C THR A 120 -11.09 7.76 11.61
N CYS A 121 -9.83 7.86 11.17
CA CYS A 121 -9.48 8.47 9.89
C CYS A 121 -8.85 7.50 8.89
N GLY A 122 -8.68 6.22 9.24
CA GLY A 122 -8.08 5.20 8.37
C GLY A 122 -6.65 5.53 7.90
N GLY A 123 -5.88 6.33 8.66
CA GLY A 123 -4.53 6.76 8.27
C GLY A 123 -4.47 8.10 7.52
N ALA A 124 -5.61 8.73 7.24
CA ALA A 124 -5.64 10.01 6.53
C ALA A 124 -5.16 11.19 7.39
N GLY A 125 -5.31 11.13 8.71
CA GLY A 125 -5.03 12.23 9.64
C GLY A 125 -6.12 13.32 9.67
N LYS A 126 -7.07 13.28 8.74
CA LYS A 126 -8.20 14.19 8.62
C LYS A 126 -9.51 13.42 8.47
N VAL A 127 -10.60 14.02 8.91
CA VAL A 127 -11.96 13.49 8.79
C VAL A 127 -12.80 14.45 7.95
N ILE A 128 -13.78 13.92 7.22
CA ILE A 128 -14.67 14.71 6.37
C ILE A 128 -15.75 15.33 7.26
N THR A 129 -15.84 16.66 7.28
CA THR A 129 -16.88 17.39 8.03
C THR A 129 -18.15 17.56 7.20
N ALA A 130 -18.00 17.83 5.90
CA ALA A 130 -19.10 17.93 4.95
C ALA A 130 -18.89 16.94 3.79
N PRO A 131 -19.69 15.85 3.73
CA PRO A 131 -19.56 14.87 2.65
C PRO A 131 -20.00 15.47 1.31
N CYS A 132 -19.43 14.95 0.23
CA CYS A 132 -19.86 15.30 -1.12
C CYS A 132 -21.29 14.82 -1.37
N ASP A 133 -22.17 15.69 -1.87
CA ASP A 133 -23.59 15.35 -2.09
C ASP A 133 -23.80 14.24 -3.12
N LYS A 134 -22.89 14.11 -4.10
CA LYS A 134 -23.04 13.16 -5.22
C LYS A 134 -22.68 11.73 -4.83
N CYS A 135 -21.56 11.53 -4.12
CA CYS A 135 -21.11 10.22 -3.64
C CYS A 135 -21.41 9.98 -2.15
N LYS A 136 -22.10 10.92 -1.49
CA LYS A 136 -22.47 10.86 -0.07
C LYS A 136 -21.31 10.53 0.87
N GLY A 137 -20.11 11.03 0.55
CA GLY A 137 -18.91 10.79 1.35
C GLY A 137 -18.05 9.60 0.90
N GLU A 138 -18.51 8.76 -0.03
CA GLU A 138 -17.76 7.55 -0.43
C GLU A 138 -16.49 7.86 -1.25
N GLY A 139 -16.51 8.96 -2.00
CA GLY A 139 -15.45 9.35 -2.93
C GLY A 139 -15.50 8.63 -4.27
N THR A 140 -16.28 7.57 -4.40
CA THR A 140 -16.42 6.80 -5.63
C THR A 140 -17.88 6.63 -6.04
N LEU A 141 -18.11 6.25 -7.29
CA LEU A 141 -19.43 5.99 -7.87
C LEU A 141 -19.34 4.80 -8.81
N ARG A 142 -20.45 4.09 -9.06
CA ARG A 142 -20.51 3.12 -10.17
C ARG A 142 -20.71 3.86 -11.49
N GLY A 143 -19.93 3.50 -12.49
CA GLY A 143 -20.03 4.06 -13.83
C GLY A 143 -19.37 3.18 -14.87
N ASP A 144 -19.53 3.54 -16.13
CA ASP A 144 -18.92 2.84 -17.26
C ASP A 144 -17.71 3.64 -17.75
N GLU A 145 -16.59 2.96 -18.01
CA GLU A 145 -15.42 3.53 -18.68
C GLU A 145 -15.14 2.71 -19.95
N VAL A 146 -14.88 3.41 -21.06
CA VAL A 146 -14.38 2.77 -22.28
C VAL A 146 -12.86 2.82 -22.25
N VAL A 147 -12.23 1.65 -22.16
CA VAL A 147 -10.78 1.51 -22.15
C VAL A 147 -10.34 0.95 -23.50
N GLU A 148 -9.44 1.67 -24.16
CA GLU A 148 -8.78 1.19 -25.37
C GLU A 148 -7.55 0.39 -24.98
N ILE A 149 -7.50 -0.87 -25.44
CA ILE A 149 -6.40 -1.78 -25.19
C ILE A 149 -5.76 -2.21 -26.50
N GLN A 150 -4.44 -2.19 -26.55
CA GLN A 150 -3.66 -2.68 -27.67
C GLN A 150 -3.19 -4.09 -27.35
N ILE A 151 -3.64 -5.05 -28.15
CA ILE A 151 -3.29 -6.45 -28.01
C ILE A 151 -2.26 -6.76 -29.08
N PRO A 152 -0.99 -7.06 -28.71
CA PRO A 152 0.06 -7.34 -29.68
C PRO A 152 -0.21 -8.66 -30.41
N ALA A 153 0.41 -8.81 -31.58
CA ALA A 153 0.39 -10.06 -32.33
C ALA A 153 1.08 -11.20 -31.55
N GLY A 154 0.64 -12.43 -31.76
CA GLY A 154 1.25 -13.63 -31.18
C GLY A 154 0.86 -13.91 -29.72
N VAL A 155 -0.20 -13.28 -29.22
CA VAL A 155 -0.75 -13.58 -27.89
C VAL A 155 -1.40 -14.98 -27.85
N GLY A 156 -1.04 -15.77 -26.85
CA GLY A 156 -1.61 -17.10 -26.62
C GLY A 156 -2.83 -17.08 -25.69
N GLU A 157 -3.63 -18.14 -25.77
CA GLU A 157 -4.73 -18.40 -24.82
C GLU A 157 -4.19 -18.48 -23.39
N GLY A 158 -4.88 -17.83 -22.45
CA GLY A 158 -4.48 -17.80 -21.04
C GLY A 158 -3.48 -16.70 -20.68
N MET A 159 -2.99 -15.92 -21.66
CA MET A 159 -2.17 -14.74 -21.39
C MET A 159 -2.99 -13.64 -20.71
N VAL A 160 -2.37 -12.93 -19.77
CA VAL A 160 -2.97 -11.79 -19.06
C VAL A 160 -2.23 -10.52 -19.39
N LEU A 161 -2.92 -9.58 -20.01
CA LEU A 161 -2.43 -8.22 -20.22
C LEU A 161 -2.92 -7.34 -19.07
N THR A 162 -2.00 -6.63 -18.40
CA THR A 162 -2.36 -5.73 -17.30
C THR A 162 -2.29 -4.29 -17.77
N VAL A 163 -3.38 -3.56 -17.58
CA VAL A 163 -3.49 -2.13 -17.86
C VAL A 163 -3.56 -1.40 -16.53
N SER A 164 -2.46 -0.73 -16.18
CA SER A 164 -2.30 -0.10 -14.88
C SER A 164 -3.29 1.05 -14.64
N GLY A 165 -3.83 1.14 -13.42
CA GLY A 165 -4.71 2.24 -12.99
C GLY A 165 -6.11 2.26 -13.63
N LYS A 166 -6.44 1.26 -14.45
CA LYS A 166 -7.75 1.11 -15.12
C LYS A 166 -8.71 0.17 -14.40
N GLY A 167 -8.34 -0.35 -13.23
CA GLY A 167 -9.22 -1.09 -12.32
C GLY A 167 -10.18 -0.17 -11.55
N ASN A 168 -10.70 -0.66 -10.42
CA ASN A 168 -11.63 0.11 -9.59
C ASN A 168 -10.92 1.29 -8.93
N ALA A 169 -11.62 2.42 -8.81
CA ALA A 169 -11.15 3.56 -8.05
C ALA A 169 -11.11 3.25 -6.55
N ALA A 170 -10.05 3.72 -5.88
CA ALA A 170 -9.98 3.68 -4.44
C ALA A 170 -10.85 4.77 -3.81
N ARG A 171 -11.31 4.51 -2.60
CA ARG A 171 -11.99 5.52 -1.79
C ARG A 171 -10.99 6.54 -1.25
N HIS A 172 -11.47 7.77 -1.04
CA HIS A 172 -10.75 8.84 -0.35
C HIS A 172 -9.38 9.21 -0.98
N GLY A 173 -9.32 9.31 -2.30
CA GLY A 173 -8.11 9.75 -3.02
C GLY A 173 -6.97 8.74 -3.03
N GLY A 174 -7.28 7.45 -2.88
CA GLY A 174 -6.34 6.37 -3.09
C GLY A 174 -6.00 6.12 -4.56
N VAL A 175 -5.11 5.17 -4.83
CA VAL A 175 -4.67 4.79 -6.19
C VAL A 175 -5.62 3.74 -6.76
N ASN A 176 -5.98 3.86 -8.04
CA ASN A 176 -6.83 2.88 -8.69
C ASN A 176 -6.16 1.50 -8.75
N GLY A 177 -6.97 0.44 -8.77
CA GLY A 177 -6.49 -0.89 -9.14
C GLY A 177 -6.15 -0.97 -10.64
N ASP A 178 -5.77 -2.16 -11.08
CA ASP A 178 -5.42 -2.45 -12.46
C ASP A 178 -6.53 -3.23 -13.19
N LEU A 179 -6.53 -3.15 -14.51
CA LEU A 179 -7.40 -3.96 -15.36
C LEU A 179 -6.58 -5.11 -15.96
N GLN A 180 -6.95 -6.34 -15.64
CA GLN A 180 -6.38 -7.57 -16.18
C GLN A 180 -7.27 -8.10 -17.30
N VAL A 181 -6.75 -8.10 -18.51
CA VAL A 181 -7.40 -8.64 -19.70
C VAL A 181 -6.86 -10.03 -19.93
N LEU A 182 -7.72 -11.03 -19.72
CA LEU A 182 -7.44 -12.43 -20.01
C LEU A 182 -7.90 -12.73 -21.44
N ILE A 183 -6.99 -13.27 -22.24
CA ILE A 183 -7.22 -13.69 -23.64
C ILE A 183 -7.71 -15.13 -23.66
#